data_AF-A0A2I1GZW1-F1
#
_entry.id   AF-A0A2I1GZW1-F1
#
_cell.length_a   1.000
_cell.length_b   1.000
_cell.length_c   1.000
_cell.angle_alpha   90.00
_cell.angle_beta   90.00
_cell.angle_gamma   90.00
#
_symmetry.space_group_name_H-M   'P 1'
#
loop_
_entity.id
_entity.type
_entity.pdbx_description
1 polymer ?
#
loop_
_entity_poly.entity_id
_entity_poly.type
_entity_poly.pdbx_seq_one_letter_code
_entity_poly.pdbx_strand_id
1 'polypeptide(L)'
;MLIAQVFPIVSVYNLPGGQYAYRGNIINFPQDVQEFVTRLPRNPSTLDLVIIRRYTENGSNFRDFHVRREKVMQALRWLKANNKFYRDIEIDSDVLQTLPENDSIEMHLPQLWIHSTSISYTLSLGNCRS
;
A
#
# COMPACT_ATOMS: atom_id res chain seq x y z
N MET A 1 -3.05 4.83 -0.99
CA MET A 1 -4.03 3.88 -1.56
C MET A 1 -5.37 4.54 -1.85
N LEU A 2 -6.23 4.76 -0.84
CA LEU A 2 -7.62 5.16 -1.10
C LEU A 2 -7.76 6.61 -1.57
N ILE A 3 -7.07 7.54 -0.91
CA ILE A 3 -7.22 8.98 -1.16
C ILE A 3 -6.03 9.59 -1.93
N ALA A 4 -5.16 8.76 -2.51
CA ALA A 4 -3.94 9.23 -3.16
C ALA A 4 -4.11 9.29 -4.69
N GLN A 5 -3.77 10.43 -5.29
CA GLN A 5 -3.78 10.57 -6.76
C GLN A 5 -2.65 9.76 -7.41
N VAL A 6 -1.50 9.64 -6.74
CA VAL A 6 -0.34 8.84 -7.16
C VAL A 6 -0.04 7.77 -6.12
N PHE A 7 0.38 6.61 -6.58
CA PHE A 7 0.77 5.49 -5.73
C PHE A 7 2.24 5.09 -5.99
N PRO A 8 3.22 5.68 -5.26
CA PRO A 8 4.61 5.28 -5.40
C PRO A 8 4.84 3.91 -4.75
N ILE A 9 5.59 3.03 -5.41
CA ILE A 9 6.03 1.74 -4.86
C ILE A 9 7.41 1.93 -4.24
N VAL A 10 7.53 1.62 -2.95
CA VAL A 10 8.80 1.69 -2.20
C VAL A 10 9.04 0.35 -1.52
N SER A 11 10.22 -0.24 -1.74
CA SER A 11 10.65 -1.46 -1.06
C SER A 11 11.26 -1.12 0.30
N VAL A 12 10.60 -1.53 1.38
CA VAL A 12 11.09 -1.36 2.76
C VAL A 12 11.44 -2.73 3.33
N TYR A 13 12.66 -2.85 3.87
CA TYR A 13 13.13 -4.07 4.53
C TYR A 13 13.29 -3.80 6.03
N ASN A 14 12.63 -4.61 6.85
CA ASN A 14 12.80 -4.56 8.31
C ASN A 14 13.91 -5.52 8.72
N LEU A 15 14.91 -5.01 9.44
CA LEU A 15 15.96 -5.83 10.00
C LEU A 15 15.48 -6.54 11.29
N PRO A 16 16.06 -7.70 11.64
CA PRO A 16 15.80 -8.35 12.91
C PRO A 16 16.08 -7.37 14.07
N GLY A 17 15.11 -7.17 14.96
CA GLY A 17 15.20 -6.23 16.09
C GLY A 17 14.35 -4.96 15.97
N GLY A 18 13.56 -4.81 14.91
CA GLY A 18 12.53 -3.75 14.82
C GLY A 18 13.07 -2.35 14.53
N GLN A 19 14.36 -2.21 14.22
CA GLN A 19 14.93 -0.96 13.75
C GLN A 19 14.73 -0.79 12.24
N TYR A 20 14.24 0.38 11.83
CA TYR A 20 14.27 0.84 10.45
C TYR A 20 15.70 1.31 10.12
N ALA A 21 16.60 0.38 9.77
CA ALA A 21 17.91 0.76 9.28
C ALA A 21 17.89 0.85 7.75
N TYR A 22 17.94 2.06 7.20
CA TYR A 22 18.31 2.27 5.80
C TYR A 22 19.82 2.06 5.67
N ARG A 23 20.27 0.81 5.49
CA ARG A 23 21.68 0.51 5.20
C ARG A 23 21.81 -0.10 3.82
N GLY A 24 22.17 0.73 2.84
CA GLY A 24 22.42 0.32 1.45
C GLY A 24 22.15 1.44 0.44
N ASN A 25 22.51 1.20 -0.82
CA ASN A 25 22.20 2.09 -1.92
C ASN A 25 20.69 2.07 -2.19
N ILE A 26 20.05 3.25 -2.21
CA ILE A 26 18.67 3.41 -2.65
C ILE A 26 18.69 3.45 -4.17
N ILE A 27 18.02 2.49 -4.82
CA ILE A 27 17.79 2.53 -6.26
C ILE A 27 16.38 3.08 -6.48
N ASN A 28 16.29 4.26 -7.08
CA ASN A 28 15.02 4.83 -7.50
C ASN A 28 14.72 4.33 -8.92
N PHE A 29 13.83 3.36 -9.04
CA PHE A 29 13.36 2.93 -10.35
C PHE A 29 12.36 3.98 -10.88
N PRO A 30 12.51 4.46 -12.13
CA PRO A 30 11.50 5.32 -12.73
C PRO A 30 10.19 4.55 -12.79
N GLN A 31 9.17 5.08 -12.14
CA GLN A 31 7.82 4.52 -12.21
C GLN A 31 7.07 5.21 -13.35
N ASP A 32 6.53 4.42 -14.26
CA ASP A 32 5.63 4.93 -15.28
C ASP A 32 4.27 5.25 -14.65
N VAL A 33 4.14 6.48 -14.15
CA VAL A 33 2.88 6.99 -13.61
C VAL A 33 2.06 7.48 -14.80
N GLN A 34 1.34 6.57 -15.45
CA GLN A 34 0.65 6.87 -16.71
C GLN A 34 -0.37 8.01 -16.59
N GLU A 35 -1.02 8.19 -15.44
CA GLU A 35 -1.89 9.34 -15.17
C GLU A 35 -2.16 9.56 -13.67
N PHE A 36 -2.40 10.81 -13.26
CA PHE A 36 -2.88 11.13 -11.91
C PHE A 36 -4.35 10.72 -11.78
N VAL A 37 -4.67 9.96 -10.75
CA VAL A 37 -6.07 9.59 -10.51
C VAL A 37 -6.88 10.82 -10.10
N THR A 38 -7.94 11.09 -10.85
CA THR A 38 -8.88 12.18 -10.62
C THR A 38 -10.12 11.74 -9.84
N ARG A 39 -10.46 10.45 -9.80
CA ARG A 39 -11.60 9.90 -9.04
C ARG A 39 -11.16 9.23 -7.74
N LEU A 40 -11.68 9.69 -6.61
CA LEU A 40 -11.32 9.20 -5.27
C LEU A 40 -12.56 9.05 -4.37
N PRO A 41 -12.59 8.12 -3.41
CA PRO A 41 -11.52 7.17 -3.08
C PRO A 41 -11.42 6.05 -4.11
N ARG A 42 -10.23 5.45 -4.24
CA ARG A 42 -10.04 4.27 -5.08
C ARG A 42 -10.76 3.06 -4.47
N ASN A 43 -11.36 2.23 -5.31
CA ASN A 43 -11.99 0.98 -4.87
C ASN A 43 -10.91 -0.02 -4.40
N PRO A 44 -10.95 -0.50 -3.15
CA PRO A 44 -10.00 -1.49 -2.64
C PRO A 44 -9.78 -2.71 -3.55
N SER A 45 -10.86 -3.21 -4.17
CA SER A 45 -10.85 -4.45 -4.96
C SER A 45 -10.25 -4.30 -6.35
N THR A 46 -10.06 -3.08 -6.84
CA THR A 46 -9.47 -2.80 -8.16
C THR A 46 -8.07 -2.22 -8.04
N LEU A 47 -7.46 -2.26 -6.85
CA LEU A 47 -6.11 -1.76 -6.66
C LEU A 47 -5.08 -2.78 -7.14
N ASP A 48 -4.10 -2.30 -7.90
CA ASP A 48 -2.92 -3.07 -8.33
C ASP A 48 -1.94 -3.28 -7.16
N LEU A 49 -2.42 -3.95 -6.12
CA LEU A 49 -1.71 -4.18 -4.89
C LEU A 49 -1.83 -5.64 -4.48
N VAL A 50 -0.69 -6.25 -4.21
CA VAL A 50 -0.60 -7.62 -3.71
C VAL A 50 -0.07 -7.57 -2.30
N ILE A 51 -0.86 -8.10 -1.36
CA ILE A 51 -0.44 -8.24 0.03
C ILE A 51 0.21 -9.62 0.19
N ILE A 52 1.48 -9.64 0.60
CA ILE A 52 2.23 -10.84 0.94
C ILE A 52 2.46 -10.84 2.44
N ARG A 53 1.88 -11.82 3.15
CA ARG A 53 2.03 -11.99 4.61
C ARG A 53 2.66 -13.33 4.93
N ARG A 54 3.61 -13.31 5.87
CA ARG A 54 4.12 -14.51 6.53
C ARG A 54 3.37 -14.68 7.84
N TYR A 55 2.54 -15.72 7.94
CA TYR A 55 1.91 -16.08 9.20
C TYR A 55 2.96 -16.65 10.15
N THR A 56 3.12 -16.01 11.30
CA THR A 56 3.83 -16.59 12.45
C THR A 56 2.79 -17.09 13.44
N GLU A 57 3.13 -18.13 14.19
CA GLU A 57 2.23 -18.82 15.13
C GLU A 57 1.60 -17.89 16.19
N ASN A 58 2.18 -16.70 16.40
CA ASN A 58 1.75 -15.74 17.41
C ASN A 58 0.75 -14.68 16.93
N GLY A 59 0.21 -14.79 15.72
CA GLY A 59 -0.85 -13.89 15.24
C GLY A 59 -0.38 -12.44 15.16
N SER A 60 -0.05 -11.96 13.97
CA SER A 60 0.44 -10.60 13.83
C SER A 60 -0.66 -9.58 14.16
N ASN A 61 -0.60 -8.93 15.32
CA ASN A 61 -1.55 -7.90 15.82
C ASN A 61 -1.54 -6.59 15.01
N PHE A 62 -1.31 -6.65 13.71
CA PHE A 62 -1.24 -5.46 12.87
C PHE A 62 -2.65 -5.05 12.44
N ARG A 63 -3.07 -3.83 12.81
CA ARG A 63 -4.30 -3.18 12.32
C ARG A 63 -4.10 -2.60 10.93
N ASP A 64 -3.40 -3.32 10.07
CA ASP A 64 -3.16 -2.88 8.72
C ASP A 64 -4.52 -2.88 7.99
N PHE A 65 -4.80 -1.81 7.24
CA PHE A 65 -6.02 -1.68 6.43
C PHE A 65 -7.35 -1.40 7.17
N HIS A 66 -7.31 -0.88 8.40
CA HIS A 66 -8.52 -0.35 9.05
C HIS A 66 -8.99 0.96 8.40
N VAL A 67 -10.25 1.02 7.96
CA VAL A 67 -10.82 2.17 7.25
C VAL A 67 -12.08 2.68 7.96
N ARG A 68 -12.23 4.01 7.97
CA ARG A 68 -13.42 4.70 8.48
C ARG A 68 -14.01 5.58 7.39
N ARG A 69 -15.16 5.21 6.85
CA ARG A 69 -15.83 5.93 5.75
C ARG A 69 -15.92 7.43 5.97
N GLU A 70 -16.39 7.85 7.15
CA GLU A 70 -16.57 9.28 7.46
C GLU A 70 -15.23 10.05 7.47
N LYS A 71 -14.16 9.44 7.98
CA LYS A 71 -12.83 10.06 7.99
C LYS A 71 -12.28 10.20 6.57
N VAL A 72 -12.50 9.20 5.71
CA VAL A 72 -12.10 9.26 4.30
C VAL A 72 -12.85 10.38 3.58
N MET A 73 -14.16 10.46 3.76
CA MET A 73 -15.00 11.51 3.16
C MET A 73 -14.57 12.91 3.61
N GLN A 74 -14.39 13.11 4.92
CA GLN A 74 -13.96 14.39 5.48
C GLN A 74 -12.57 14.80 4.97
N ALA A 75 -11.63 13.85 4.89
CA ALA A 75 -10.29 14.10 4.37
C ALA A 75 -10.33 14.52 2.88
N LEU A 76 -11.12 13.84 2.05
CA LEU A 76 -11.24 14.19 0.62
C LEU A 76 -11.84 15.59 0.41
N ARG A 77 -12.88 15.93 1.18
CA ARG A 77 -13.47 17.29 1.14
C ARG A 77 -12.45 18.34 1.56
N TRP A 78 -11.70 18.08 2.63
CA TRP A 78 -10.65 18.99 3.08
C TRP A 78 -9.54 19.15 2.04
N LEU A 79 -9.08 18.05 1.44
CA LEU A 79 -8.05 18.07 0.39
C LEU A 79 -8.51 18.86 -0.82
N LYS A 80 -9.75 18.65 -1.29
CA LYS A 80 -10.32 19.38 -2.42
C LYS A 80 -10.38 20.90 -2.17
N ALA A 81 -10.70 21.31 -0.95
CA ALA A 81 -10.78 22.72 -0.57
C ALA A 81 -9.40 23.39 -0.35
N ASN A 82 -8.42 22.65 0.18
CA ASN A 82 -7.19 23.24 0.70
C ASN A 82 -5.92 22.90 -0.10
N ASN A 83 -5.94 21.86 -0.92
CA ASN A 83 -4.77 21.40 -1.67
C ASN A 83 -4.97 21.61 -3.17
N LYS A 84 -4.12 22.44 -3.78
CA LYS A 84 -4.17 22.76 -5.22
C LYS A 84 -4.11 21.53 -6.12
N PHE A 85 -3.43 20.45 -5.69
CA PHE A 85 -3.31 19.22 -6.47
C PHE A 85 -4.61 18.39 -6.48
N TYR A 86 -5.48 18.61 -5.50
CA TYR A 86 -6.72 17.86 -5.30
C TYR A 86 -7.99 18.62 -5.74
N ARG A 87 -7.86 19.82 -6.31
CA ARG A 87 -9.01 20.67 -6.66
C ARG A 87 -9.94 20.01 -7.68
N ASP A 88 -9.35 19.33 -8.66
CA ASP A 88 -10.06 18.75 -9.80
C ASP A 88 -10.47 17.29 -9.56
N ILE A 89 -10.32 16.78 -8.33
CA ILE A 89 -10.76 15.42 -8.04
C ILE A 89 -12.29 15.33 -8.01
N GLU A 90 -12.82 14.22 -8.51
CA GLU A 90 -14.21 13.81 -8.32
C GLU A 90 -14.28 12.89 -7.11
N ILE A 91 -15.20 13.19 -6.18
CA ILE A 91 -15.44 12.33 -5.02
C ILE A 91 -16.47 11.29 -5.42
N ASP A 92 -16.04 10.04 -5.56
CA ASP A 92 -16.86 8.90 -5.93
C ASP A 92 -17.73 8.46 -4.73
N SER A 93 -19.02 8.79 -4.79
CA SER A 93 -19.99 8.43 -3.76
C SER A 93 -20.24 6.93 -3.68
N ASP A 94 -20.15 6.23 -4.79
CA ASP A 94 -20.50 4.81 -4.88
C ASP A 94 -19.43 3.99 -4.20
N VAL A 95 -18.16 4.28 -4.49
CA VAL A 95 -17.03 3.66 -3.79
C VAL A 95 -17.04 4.03 -2.30
N LEU A 96 -17.36 5.28 -1.94
CA LEU A 96 -17.49 5.65 -0.52
C LEU A 96 -18.52 4.79 0.21
N GLN A 97 -19.66 4.46 -0.43
CA GLN A 97 -20.69 3.61 0.17
C GLN A 97 -20.26 2.16 0.33
N THR A 98 -19.28 1.68 -0.46
CA THR A 98 -18.71 0.34 -0.27
C THR A 98 -17.71 0.25 0.89
N LEU A 99 -17.14 1.37 1.35
CA LEU A 99 -16.18 1.36 2.46
C LEU A 99 -16.87 1.07 3.80
N PRO A 100 -16.26 0.32 4.73
CA PRO A 100 -16.86 0.07 6.04
C PRO A 100 -16.98 1.36 6.87
N GLU A 101 -17.96 1.40 7.77
CA GLU A 101 -18.12 2.53 8.71
C GLU A 101 -16.88 2.70 9.60
N ASN A 102 -16.37 1.58 10.14
CA ASN A 102 -15.19 1.53 11.00
C ASN A 102 -14.65 0.10 11.11
N ASP A 103 -14.14 -0.46 10.01
CA ASP A 103 -13.66 -1.86 9.98
C ASP A 103 -12.45 -2.04 9.03
N SER A 104 -11.83 -3.21 9.06
CA SER A 104 -10.78 -3.61 8.14
C SER A 104 -11.33 -3.86 6.74
N ILE A 105 -10.64 -3.35 5.71
CA ILE A 105 -10.93 -3.67 4.30
C ILE A 105 -10.09 -4.84 3.78
N GLU A 106 -9.36 -5.53 4.66
CA GLU A 106 -8.39 -6.56 4.28
C GLU A 106 -8.97 -7.63 3.34
N MET A 107 -10.23 -8.05 3.56
CA MET A 107 -10.90 -9.06 2.73
C MET A 107 -11.19 -8.58 1.30
N HIS A 108 -11.22 -7.27 1.07
CA HIS A 108 -11.49 -6.68 -0.24
C HIS A 108 -10.21 -6.44 -1.04
N LEU A 109 -9.03 -6.67 -0.45
CA LEU A 109 -7.73 -6.48 -1.08
C LEU A 109 -7.24 -7.80 -1.70
N PRO A 110 -6.56 -7.78 -2.85
CA PRO A 110 -5.96 -8.98 -3.42
C PRO A 110 -4.87 -9.56 -2.49
N GLN A 111 -5.02 -10.82 -2.08
CA GLN A 111 -4.08 -11.51 -1.19
C GLN A 111 -3.44 -12.72 -1.87
N LEU A 112 -2.14 -12.91 -1.67
CA LEU A 112 -1.43 -14.14 -2.04
C LEU A 112 -0.87 -14.85 -0.80
N TRP A 113 -1.23 -16.12 -0.66
CA TRP A 113 -0.83 -16.97 0.45
C TRP A 113 0.45 -17.74 0.10
N ILE A 114 1.59 -17.29 0.62
CA ILE A 114 2.82 -18.06 0.51
C ILE A 114 2.80 -19.14 1.59
N HIS A 115 2.47 -20.36 1.18
CA HIS A 115 2.71 -21.53 2.00
C HIS A 115 4.22 -21.71 2.06
N SER A 116 4.76 -21.80 3.28
CA SER A 116 6.20 -21.94 3.52
C SER A 116 6.74 -23.21 2.86
N THR A 117 7.10 -23.10 1.59
CA THR A 117 8.06 -23.98 0.96
C THR A 117 9.37 -23.24 1.04
N SER A 118 10.33 -23.80 1.77
CA SER A 118 11.68 -23.25 1.97
C SER A 118 12.29 -22.84 0.64
N ILE A 119 12.26 -21.55 0.31
CA ILE A 119 13.02 -21.05 -0.83
C ILE A 119 14.45 -20.82 -0.34
N SER A 120 15.28 -21.85 -0.46
CA SER A 120 16.72 -21.73 -0.37
C SER A 120 17.23 -20.99 -1.61
N TYR A 121 17.35 -19.67 -1.52
CA TYR A 121 18.09 -18.90 -2.52
C TYR A 121 19.59 -19.09 -2.27
N THR A 122 20.22 -19.96 -3.06
CA THR A 122 21.67 -19.97 -3.23
C THR A 122 22.04 -18.72 -4.03
N LEU A 123 22.32 -17.61 -3.34
CA LEU A 123 22.98 -16.45 -3.96
C LEU A 123 24.42 -16.86 -4.26
N SER A 124 24.66 -17.32 -5.49
CA SER A 124 26.00 -17.37 -6.07
C SER A 124 26.48 -15.93 -6.22
N LEU A 125 27.22 -15.44 -5.23
CA LEU A 125 28.03 -14.25 -5.36
C LEU A 125 29.10 -14.54 -6.42
N GLY A 126 28.87 -14.01 -7.62
CA GLY A 126 29.90 -13.92 -8.65
C GLY A 126 31.09 -13.14 -8.09
N ASN A 127 32.25 -13.79 -8.07
CA ASN A 127 33.54 -13.22 -7.70
C ASN A 127 33.84 -11.94 -8.51
N CYS A 128 33.80 -10.78 -7.87
CA CYS A 128 34.59 -9.63 -8.30
C CYS A 128 35.98 -9.75 -7.66
N ARG A 129 36.98 -10.14 -8.44
CA ARG A 129 38.39 -9.96 -8.07
C ARG A 129 38.80 -8.52 -8.33
N SER A 130 39.55 -7.98 -7.38
CA SER A 130 40.26 -6.69 -7.38
C SER A 130 41.27 -6.55 -8.52
#